data_AF-A0A3B8UL79-F1
#
_entry.id   AF-A0A3B8UL79-F1
#
_cell.length_a   1.000
_cell.length_b   1.000
_cell.length_c   1.000
_cell.angle_alpha   90.00
_cell.angle_beta   90.00
_cell.angle_gamma   90.00
#
_symmetry.space_group_name_H-M   'P 1'
#
loop_
_entity.id
_entity.type
_entity.pdbx_description
1 polymer ?
#
loop_
_entity_poly.entity_id
_entity_poly.type
_entity_poly.pdbx_seq_one_letter_code
_entity_poly.pdbx_strand_id
1 'polypeptide(L)'
;RPWWGRLLALPMLKVIAALPDDAAGAPRALMVSTEAPGPTGDDRTFWVTDSAWPDARIVEALSQAGLAAEFLSGGGGLKLFVLTGYVQAEDIRLDGAPGGLTGVIGAAPVF
;
A
#
# COMPACT_ATOMS: atom_id res chain seq x y z
N ARG A 1 4.93 -10.90 13.69
CA ARG A 1 3.90 -9.84 13.77
C ARG A 1 4.11 -8.90 12.59
N PRO A 2 3.06 -8.50 11.85
CA PRO A 2 3.16 -7.60 10.70
C PRO A 2 3.74 -6.24 11.14
N TRP A 3 5.00 -5.97 10.82
CA TRP A 3 5.67 -4.76 11.31
C TRP A 3 5.10 -3.48 10.68
N TRP A 4 4.60 -3.59 9.44
CA TRP A 4 4.06 -2.48 8.65
C TRP A 4 2.82 -1.84 9.26
N GLY A 5 2.06 -2.54 10.11
CA GLY A 5 0.93 -1.96 10.84
C GLY A 5 1.33 -0.76 11.73
N ARG A 6 2.60 -0.68 12.14
CA ARG A 6 3.12 0.46 12.90
C ARG A 6 3.12 1.76 12.11
N LEU A 7 3.20 1.70 10.77
CA LEU A 7 3.18 2.88 9.89
C LEU A 7 1.82 3.59 9.90
N LEU A 8 0.73 2.87 10.18
CA LEU A 8 -0.60 3.48 10.37
C LEU A 8 -0.67 4.31 11.66
N ALA A 9 0.05 3.90 12.71
CA ALA A 9 0.10 4.61 13.98
C ALA A 9 1.16 5.73 14.02
N LEU A 10 2.12 5.71 13.08
CA LEU A 10 3.23 6.66 13.00
C LEU A 10 3.22 7.34 11.63
N PRO A 11 2.31 8.30 11.39
CA PRO A 11 2.09 8.86 10.06
C PRO A 11 3.30 9.59 9.47
N MET A 12 4.26 9.99 10.31
CA MET A 12 5.53 10.57 9.88
C MET A 12 6.46 9.55 9.19
N LEU A 13 6.30 8.25 9.44
CA LEU A 13 7.09 7.21 8.80
C LEU A 13 6.36 6.73 7.54
N LYS A 14 7.06 6.74 6.41
CA LYS A 14 6.53 6.31 5.12
C LYS A 14 7.46 5.32 4.45
N VAL A 15 6.89 4.36 3.71
CA VAL A 15 7.63 3.62 2.69
C VAL A 15 8.05 4.62 1.61
N ILE A 16 9.34 4.67 1.29
CA ILE A 16 9.91 5.58 0.28
C ILE A 16 10.64 4.85 -0.85
N ALA A 17 10.95 3.56 -0.67
CA ALA A 17 11.56 2.73 -1.71
C ALA A 17 11.17 1.26 -1.49
N ALA A 18 11.18 0.49 -2.56
CA ALA A 18 10.84 -0.93 -2.57
C ALA A 18 11.78 -1.68 -3.51
N LEU A 19 12.36 -2.78 -3.04
CA LEU A 19 13.30 -3.60 -3.80
C LEU A 19 12.72 -5.00 -4.06
N PRO A 20 12.85 -5.56 -5.27
CA PRO A 20 13.33 -4.90 -6.48
C PRO A 20 12.45 -3.71 -6.89
N ASP A 21 13.08 -2.68 -7.43
CA ASP A 21 12.47 -1.41 -7.83
C ASP A 21 12.02 -1.41 -9.30
N ASP A 22 12.28 -2.48 -10.05
CA ASP A 22 11.79 -2.64 -11.41
C ASP A 22 10.29 -3.01 -11.48
N ALA A 23 9.68 -2.71 -12.63
CA ALA A 23 8.26 -2.94 -12.87
C ALA A 23 7.85 -4.42 -12.90
N ALA A 24 8.76 -5.34 -13.18
CA ALA A 24 8.48 -6.77 -13.27
C ALA A 24 8.59 -7.48 -11.90
N GLY A 25 9.34 -6.90 -10.97
CA GLY A 25 9.64 -7.48 -9.68
C GLY A 25 8.60 -7.15 -8.60
N ALA A 26 8.05 -8.18 -7.96
CA ALA A 26 7.26 -7.99 -6.74
C ALA A 26 8.16 -7.53 -5.58
N PRO A 27 7.81 -6.47 -4.83
CA PRO A 27 8.63 -5.98 -3.71
C PRO A 27 8.90 -7.06 -2.65
N ARG A 28 10.16 -7.14 -2.22
CA ARG A 28 10.62 -8.08 -1.17
C ARG A 28 11.23 -7.37 0.04
N ALA A 29 11.69 -6.14 -0.15
CA ALA A 29 12.19 -5.27 0.92
C ALA A 29 11.61 -3.86 0.75
N LEU A 30 11.34 -3.19 1.87
CA LEU A 30 10.83 -1.82 1.91
C LEU A 30 11.79 -0.96 2.72
N MET A 31 12.11 0.23 2.19
CA MET A 31 12.80 1.27 2.94
C MET A 31 11.77 2.22 3.54
N VAL A 32 11.94 2.52 4.83
CA VAL A 32 11.07 3.45 5.57
C VAL A 32 11.90 4.64 6.04
N SER A 33 11.37 5.84 5.83
CA SER A 33 11.99 7.10 6.24
C SER A 33 10.94 8.07 6.79
N THR A 34 11.38 9.17 7.37
CA THR A 34 10.53 10.33 7.71
C THR A 34 10.35 11.29 6.53
N GLU A 35 11.03 11.04 5.42
CA GLU A 35 10.86 11.79 4.18
C GLU A 35 9.51 11.48 3.53
N ALA A 36 8.84 12.52 3.02
CA ALA A 36 7.59 12.36 2.29
C ALA A 36 7.90 12.02 0.82
N PRO A 37 7.48 10.84 0.31
CA PRO A 37 7.63 10.53 -1.11
C PRO A 37 6.67 11.42 -1.92
N GLY A 38 7.22 12.19 -2.85
CA GLY A 38 6.47 12.87 -3.89
C GLY A 38 6.28 11.96 -5.12
N PRO A 39 5.32 12.28 -6.00
CA PRO A 39 5.10 11.48 -7.22
C PRO A 39 6.34 11.53 -8.12
N THR A 40 6.82 10.36 -8.56
CA THR A 40 7.93 10.23 -9.52
C THR A 40 7.47 9.96 -10.94
N GLY A 41 6.18 9.66 -11.14
CA GLY A 41 5.57 9.36 -12.43
C GLY A 41 5.13 7.90 -12.46
N ASP A 42 6.08 6.99 -12.35
CA ASP A 42 5.83 5.56 -12.14
C ASP A 42 6.11 5.21 -10.68
N ASP A 43 5.03 5.02 -9.92
CA ASP A 43 5.06 4.75 -8.49
C ASP A 43 4.33 3.44 -8.16
N ARG A 44 4.68 2.86 -7.01
CA ARG A 44 3.90 1.82 -6.34
C ARG A 44 3.51 2.32 -4.96
N THR A 45 2.23 2.48 -4.72
CA THR A 45 1.71 2.89 -3.41
C THR A 45 1.42 1.69 -2.54
N PHE A 46 1.80 1.74 -1.27
CA PHE A 46 1.56 0.68 -0.31
C PHE A 46 0.34 1.01 0.56
N TRP A 47 -0.65 0.13 0.54
CA TRP A 47 -1.89 0.30 1.29
C TRP A 47 -2.13 -0.89 2.23
N VAL A 48 -2.58 -0.59 3.44
CA VAL A 48 -2.81 -1.58 4.50
C VAL A 48 -4.30 -1.64 4.82
N THR A 49 -4.78 -2.84 5.16
CA THR A 49 -6.11 -3.08 5.73
C THR A 49 -6.11 -4.23 6.73
N ASP A 50 -7.01 -4.18 7.71
CA ASP A 50 -7.34 -5.29 8.62
C ASP A 50 -8.55 -6.12 8.18
N SER A 51 -9.08 -5.88 6.97
CA SER A 51 -10.26 -6.58 6.46
C SER A 51 -10.10 -8.11 6.48
N ALA A 52 -11.11 -8.78 7.02
CA ALA A 52 -11.23 -10.23 7.01
C ALA A 52 -11.67 -10.81 5.65
N TRP A 53 -11.99 -9.96 4.66
CA TRP A 53 -12.41 -10.41 3.34
C TRP A 53 -11.30 -11.17 2.61
N PRO A 54 -11.62 -12.11 1.70
CA PRO A 54 -10.61 -12.75 0.85
C PRO A 54 -9.80 -11.72 0.04
N ASP A 55 -8.49 -11.96 -0.16
CA ASP A 55 -7.59 -11.00 -0.81
C ASP A 55 -8.09 -10.61 -2.21
N ALA A 56 -8.54 -11.59 -2.99
CA ALA A 56 -9.11 -11.38 -4.31
C ALA A 56 -10.36 -10.48 -4.31
N ARG A 57 -11.19 -10.55 -3.24
CA ARG A 57 -12.37 -9.67 -3.10
C ARG A 57 -11.97 -8.24 -2.76
N ILE A 58 -10.87 -8.05 -2.03
CA ILE A 58 -10.33 -6.72 -1.76
C ILE A 58 -9.75 -6.12 -3.04
N VAL A 59 -9.01 -6.90 -3.83
CA VAL A 59 -8.52 -6.48 -5.15
C VAL A 59 -9.67 -6.08 -6.08
N GLU A 60 -10.74 -6.88 -6.13
CA GLU A 60 -11.92 -6.57 -6.93
C GLU A 60 -12.58 -5.25 -6.47
N ALA A 61 -12.76 -5.05 -5.16
CA ALA A 61 -13.35 -3.82 -4.62
C ALA A 61 -12.51 -2.58 -4.96
N LEU A 62 -11.18 -2.67 -4.82
CA LEU A 62 -10.26 -1.59 -5.19
C LEU A 62 -10.32 -1.32 -6.70
N SER A 63 -10.37 -2.36 -7.53
CA SER A 63 -10.50 -2.22 -8.99
C SER A 63 -11.81 -1.53 -9.38
N GLN A 64 -12.93 -1.83 -8.71
CA GLN A 64 -14.20 -1.13 -8.94
C GLN A 64 -14.15 0.35 -8.54
N ALA A 65 -13.31 0.70 -7.55
CA ALA A 65 -13.01 2.08 -7.18
C ALA A 65 -11.99 2.76 -8.13
N GLY A 66 -11.51 2.07 -9.18
CA GLY A 66 -10.53 2.61 -10.12
C GLY A 66 -9.09 2.56 -9.62
N LEU A 67 -8.77 1.63 -8.70
CA LEU A 67 -7.44 1.38 -8.17
C LEU A 67 -6.97 -0.02 -8.59
N ALA A 68 -5.96 -0.09 -9.45
CA ALA A 68 -5.30 -1.36 -9.76
C ALA A 68 -4.47 -1.80 -8.54
N ALA A 69 -4.80 -2.95 -7.97
CA ALA A 69 -4.23 -3.42 -6.71
C ALA A 69 -3.75 -4.87 -6.80
N GLU A 70 -2.68 -5.17 -6.09
CA GLU A 70 -2.13 -6.52 -5.93
C GLU A 70 -1.89 -6.82 -4.45
N PHE A 71 -2.18 -8.06 -4.04
CA PHE A 71 -1.86 -8.52 -2.69
C PHE A 71 -0.36 -8.80 -2.56
N LEU A 72 0.28 -8.21 -1.55
CA LEU A 72 1.72 -8.37 -1.32
C LEU A 72 2.02 -9.30 -0.15
N SER A 73 1.38 -9.09 1.00
CA SER A 73 1.66 -9.89 2.19
C SER A 73 0.52 -9.82 3.21
N GLY A 74 0.40 -10.84 4.03
CA GLY A 74 -0.60 -10.91 5.09
C GLY A 74 -0.06 -11.60 6.33
N GLY A 75 -0.56 -11.20 7.49
CA GLY A 75 -0.24 -11.86 8.76
C GLY A 75 -0.75 -11.08 9.96
N GLY A 76 -1.09 -11.80 11.04
CA GLY A 76 -1.55 -11.17 12.29
C GLY A 76 -2.78 -10.26 12.14
N GLY A 77 -3.68 -10.58 11.21
CA GLY A 77 -4.90 -9.80 10.94
C GLY A 77 -4.71 -8.60 10.02
N LEU A 78 -3.49 -8.28 9.58
CA LEU A 78 -3.22 -7.21 8.62
C LEU A 78 -2.84 -7.75 7.25
N LYS A 79 -3.25 -7.02 6.22
CA LYS A 79 -2.94 -7.26 4.82
C LYS A 79 -2.28 -6.03 4.22
N LEU A 80 -1.31 -6.27 3.35
CA LEU A 80 -0.56 -5.26 2.63
C LEU A 80 -0.78 -5.47 1.14
N PHE A 81 -1.20 -4.40 0.47
CA PHE A 81 -1.40 -4.35 -0.96
C PHE A 81 -0.49 -3.32 -1.60
N VAL A 82 -0.18 -3.54 -2.87
CA VAL A 82 0.44 -2.55 -3.75
C VAL A 82 -0.64 -2.00 -4.68
N LEU A 83 -0.71 -0.68 -4.80
CA LEU A 83 -1.54 0.02 -5.77
C LEU A 83 -0.63 0.57 -6.87
N THR A 84 -1.03 0.40 -8.12
CA THR A 84 -0.30 0.97 -9.27
C THR A 84 -0.43 2.49 -9.26
N GLY A 85 0.70 3.19 -9.39
CA GLY A 85 0.79 4.64 -9.38
C GLY A 85 0.85 5.24 -7.97
N TYR A 86 0.87 6.57 -7.95
CA TYR A 86 0.89 7.37 -6.73
C TYR A 86 -0.54 7.62 -6.25
N VAL A 87 -0.88 7.11 -5.05
CA VAL A 87 -2.18 7.28 -4.40
C VAL A 87 -1.97 7.99 -3.08
N GLN A 88 -2.64 9.13 -2.89
CA GLN A 88 -2.55 9.91 -1.66
C GLN A 88 -3.33 9.24 -0.53
N ALA A 89 -2.98 9.56 0.72
CA ALA A 89 -3.68 9.00 1.87
C ALA A 89 -5.15 9.44 1.93
N GLU A 90 -5.46 10.63 1.39
CA GLU A 90 -6.78 11.25 1.33
C GLU A 90 -7.51 10.99 0.01
N ASP A 91 -7.02 10.05 -0.82
CA ASP A 91 -7.69 9.71 -2.07
C ASP A 91 -9.08 9.13 -1.80
N ILE A 92 -10.12 9.85 -2.23
CA ILE A 92 -11.54 9.50 -2.00
C ILE A 92 -11.93 8.11 -2.50
N ARG A 93 -11.14 7.52 -3.43
CA ARG A 93 -11.38 6.15 -3.90
C ARG A 93 -11.14 5.12 -2.80
N LEU A 94 -10.41 5.48 -1.73
CA LEU A 94 -10.15 4.62 -0.57
C LEU A 94 -11.21 4.73 0.53
N ASP A 95 -12.13 5.70 0.50
CA ASP A 95 -13.15 5.90 1.55
C ASP A 95 -14.06 4.68 1.75
N GLY A 96 -14.29 3.91 0.67
CA GLY A 96 -15.08 2.68 0.69
C GLY A 96 -14.25 1.39 0.79
N ALA A 97 -12.92 1.50 0.96
CA ALA A 97 -12.06 0.33 0.99
C ALA A 97 -12.34 -0.53 2.24
N PRO A 98 -12.39 -1.86 2.11
CA PRO A 98 -12.82 -2.72 3.21
C PRO A 98 -11.82 -2.73 4.36
N GLY A 99 -12.32 -2.80 5.60
CA GLY A 99 -11.52 -2.82 6.84
C GLY A 99 -11.96 -1.72 7.80
N GLY A 100 -11.66 -1.90 9.10
CA GLY A 100 -11.84 -0.86 10.11
C GLY A 100 -10.56 -0.04 10.35
N LEU A 101 -9.41 -0.66 10.10
CA LEU A 101 -8.10 -0.04 10.14
C LEU A 101 -7.45 -0.13 8.75
N THR A 102 -7.46 0.98 8.02
CA THR A 102 -6.92 1.06 6.66
C THR A 102 -6.08 2.32 6.46
N GLY A 103 -5.22 2.33 5.44
CA GLY A 103 -4.52 3.55 5.05
C GLY A 103 -3.31 3.34 4.16
N VAL A 104 -2.92 4.42 3.46
CA VAL A 104 -1.67 4.48 2.69
C VAL A 104 -0.48 4.68 3.63
N ILE A 105 0.52 3.80 3.50
CA ILE A 105 1.74 3.81 4.33
C ILE A 105 2.97 4.32 3.59
N GLY A 106 2.83 4.76 2.33
CA GLY A 106 3.90 5.36 1.53
C GLY A 106 3.86 4.92 0.08
N ALA A 107 4.76 5.45 -0.72
CA ALA A 107 4.91 5.13 -2.13
C ALA A 107 6.40 4.99 -2.45
N ALA A 108 6.71 4.10 -3.39
CA ALA A 108 8.06 3.89 -3.88
C ALA A 108 8.12 4.11 -5.40
N PRO A 109 9.19 4.76 -5.90
CA PRO A 109 9.41 4.86 -7.34
C PRO A 109 9.60 3.47 -7.97
N VAL A 110 9.27 3.38 -9.24
CA VAL A 110 9.62 2.25 -10.12
C VAL A 110 10.62 2.73 -11.17
N PHE A 111 11.66 1.94 -11.42
CA PHE A 111 12.74 2.26 -12.37
C PHE A 111 12.84 1.25 -13.53
#